data_AF-A0A0L6UYB6-F1
#
_entry.id   AF-A0A0L6UYB6-F1
#
_cell.length_a   1.000
_cell.length_b   1.000
_cell.length_c   1.000
_cell.angle_alpha   90.00
_cell.angle_beta   90.00
_cell.angle_gamma   90.00
#
_symmetry.space_group_name_H-M   'P 1'
#
loop_
_entity.id
_entity.type
_entity.pdbx_description
1 polymer ?
#
loop_
_entity_poly.entity_id
_entity_poly.type
_entity_poly.pdbx_seq_one_letter_code
_entity_poly.pdbx_strand_id
1 'polypeptide(L)'
;MAVGSSLRIFPPSLHSRALSRNHSLSVMNHLRPIARRLIVNSTISPSSFRPAIPAATSPRFNSTTAAPADPKTKANAFLDALPGNSAISKTGWVTLAASLGGYAVSNELYVVNEESVILAGFVIMVGYLSTVVKEPYKQWADSVIEKQKSILNASRAEHTNAVKERIASVSEMKDVVSVTKSLFEMSRDTAVTEHELYKLKQKMAVKDEIKSILDGWVRVETQAREAEQAELVKQVVSSVQKQLKDPKLQKEIMANSIAEIEALIKDKKI
;
A
#
# COMPACT_ATOMS: atom_id res chain seq x y z
N MET A 1 -71.62 1.43 0.94
CA MET A 1 -71.43 2.75 0.31
C MET A 1 -69.92 2.96 0.18
N ALA A 2 -69.44 3.02 -1.07
CA ALA A 2 -68.12 3.39 -1.63
C ALA A 2 -66.87 3.50 -0.70
N VAL A 3 -65.77 2.75 -0.93
CA VAL A 3 -64.58 3.05 -1.82
C VAL A 3 -63.78 4.27 -1.30
N GLY A 4 -62.44 4.35 -1.24
CA GLY A 4 -61.25 3.59 -1.69
C GLY A 4 -59.99 4.37 -1.19
N SER A 5 -58.87 3.72 -0.88
CA SER A 5 -57.67 3.53 -1.73
C SER A 5 -56.99 4.80 -2.29
N SER A 6 -55.81 5.17 -1.76
CA SER A 6 -54.54 5.50 -2.46
C SER A 6 -53.65 6.40 -1.57
N LEU A 7 -52.45 5.99 -1.13
CA LEU A 7 -51.19 5.75 -1.86
C LEU A 7 -50.40 7.04 -2.19
N ARG A 8 -49.20 7.14 -1.57
CA ARG A 8 -47.89 7.54 -2.13
C ARG A 8 -47.39 9.02 -2.02
N ILE A 9 -46.09 9.11 -1.64
CA ILE A 9 -45.00 10.00 -2.14
C ILE A 9 -44.56 11.23 -1.28
N PHE A 10 -43.35 11.11 -0.69
CA PHE A 10 -42.35 12.18 -0.35
C PHE A 10 -41.78 12.83 -1.64
N PRO A 11 -41.06 13.99 -1.69
CA PRO A 11 -40.40 14.80 -0.64
C PRO A 11 -40.56 16.34 -0.84
N PRO A 12 -39.81 17.20 -0.11
CA PRO A 12 -39.05 18.22 -0.84
C PRO A 12 -37.65 18.62 -0.30
N SER A 13 -36.74 18.82 -1.27
CA SER A 13 -35.70 19.85 -1.43
C SER A 13 -34.77 20.32 -0.28
N LEU A 14 -33.49 19.97 -0.47
CA LEU A 14 -32.30 20.85 -0.58
C LEU A 14 -32.39 22.28 0.00
N HIS A 15 -31.50 22.57 0.94
CA HIS A 15 -30.99 23.93 1.20
C HIS A 15 -29.46 23.97 1.03
N SER A 16 -29.02 25.16 0.60
CA SER A 16 -27.77 25.47 -0.05
C SER A 16 -26.67 25.94 0.93
N ARG A 17 -25.41 25.70 0.52
CA ARG A 17 -24.15 26.46 0.74
C ARG A 17 -24.11 27.56 1.84
N ALA A 18 -23.09 27.48 2.71
CA ALA A 18 -21.96 28.45 2.85
C ALA A 18 -21.19 28.17 4.17
N LEU A 19 -19.90 27.82 4.14
CA LEU A 19 -18.71 28.70 4.13
C LEU A 19 -18.36 29.31 5.50
N SER A 20 -17.31 28.79 6.16
CA SER A 20 -16.34 29.51 7.03
C SER A 20 -15.43 28.47 7.72
N ARG A 21 -14.29 28.08 7.14
CA ARG A 21 -12.92 28.56 7.49
C ARG A 21 -12.80 29.20 8.88
N ASN A 22 -12.08 28.55 9.80
CA ASN A 22 -10.89 29.16 10.41
C ASN A 22 -9.97 28.12 11.06
N HIS A 23 -8.71 28.22 10.67
CA HIS A 23 -7.55 27.50 11.19
C HIS A 23 -7.27 27.92 12.64
N SER A 24 -7.06 26.96 13.53
CA SER A 24 -6.42 27.21 14.83
C SER A 24 -5.00 26.67 14.80
N LEU A 25 -4.06 27.61 14.85
CA LEU A 25 -2.63 27.43 15.05
C LEU A 25 -2.37 26.70 16.37
N SER A 26 -1.49 25.69 16.37
CA SER A 26 -0.83 25.20 17.57
C SER A 26 0.67 25.15 17.30
N VAL A 27 1.36 26.10 17.90
CA VAL A 27 2.78 26.41 17.77
C VAL A 27 3.37 26.39 19.18
N MET A 28 4.60 25.86 19.29
CA MET A 28 5.52 25.94 20.45
C MET A 28 5.11 25.10 21.68
N ASN A 29 5.99 24.45 22.46
CA ASN A 29 7.38 24.75 22.74
C ASN A 29 8.09 23.52 23.36
N HIS A 30 9.39 23.41 23.13
CA HIS A 30 10.28 22.32 23.53
C HIS A 30 10.99 22.71 24.82
N LEU A 31 10.80 21.94 25.89
CA LEU A 31 11.40 22.18 27.19
C LEU A 31 12.83 21.62 27.25
N ARG A 32 13.81 22.50 27.41
CA ARG A 32 15.17 22.19 27.89
C ARG A 32 15.23 22.42 29.41
N PRO A 33 15.95 21.60 30.19
CA PRO A 33 16.45 22.03 31.48
C PRO A 33 17.95 22.36 31.44
N ILE A 34 18.30 23.52 32.03
CA ILE A 34 19.67 23.99 32.31
C ILE A 34 19.88 23.96 33.83
N ALA A 35 21.14 23.68 34.21
CA ALA A 35 21.85 23.98 35.47
C ALA A 35 21.95 22.90 36.56
N ARG A 36 23.21 22.51 36.83
CA ARG A 36 23.72 22.51 38.21
C ARG A 36 25.21 22.87 38.23
N ARG A 37 25.51 24.00 38.87
CA ARG A 37 26.86 24.44 39.25
C ARG A 37 27.34 23.62 40.45
N LEU A 38 28.63 23.31 40.48
CA LEU A 38 29.35 23.01 41.72
C LEU A 38 30.65 23.82 41.70
N ILE A 39 30.69 24.84 42.55
CA ILE A 39 31.88 25.59 42.94
C ILE A 39 32.32 24.94 44.25
N VAL A 40 33.54 24.43 44.32
CA VAL A 40 34.24 24.22 45.59
C VAL A 40 35.58 24.92 45.50
N ASN A 41 35.73 25.82 46.45
CA ASN A 41 36.82 26.73 46.73
C ASN A 41 37.97 25.98 47.40
N SER A 42 39.23 26.19 46.99
CA SER A 42 40.39 25.95 47.86
C SER A 42 41.54 26.91 47.53
N THR A 43 41.57 27.98 48.33
CA THR A 43 42.73 28.58 49.00
C THR A 43 44.09 28.57 48.30
N ILE A 44 44.51 29.77 47.90
CA ILE A 44 45.88 30.18 47.57
C ILE A 44 46.67 30.36 48.87
N SER A 45 47.87 29.77 48.97
CA SER A 45 48.95 30.29 49.80
C SER A 45 50.32 29.99 49.16
N PRO A 46 51.31 30.88 49.28
CA PRO A 46 52.48 30.93 48.40
C PRO A 46 53.65 30.12 48.96
N SER A 47 54.27 29.27 48.14
CA SER A 47 55.51 28.59 48.49
C SER A 47 56.63 28.96 47.52
N SER A 48 57.48 29.88 47.99
CA SER A 48 58.92 30.04 47.77
C SER A 48 59.52 29.45 46.49
N PHE A 49 59.94 30.36 45.60
CA PHE A 49 60.90 30.10 44.54
C PHE A 49 62.24 29.63 45.11
N ARG A 50 62.66 28.41 44.73
CA ARG A 50 64.05 27.97 44.72
C ARG A 50 64.37 27.48 43.31
N PRO A 51 65.36 28.05 42.60
CA PRO A 51 65.84 27.45 41.36
C PRO A 51 66.76 26.29 41.75
N ALA A 52 66.28 25.06 41.59
CA ALA A 52 67.16 23.89 41.51
C ALA A 52 67.71 23.86 40.08
N ILE A 53 69.03 24.02 39.94
CA ILE A 53 69.75 23.87 38.68
C ILE A 53 69.68 22.38 38.30
N PRO A 54 68.98 21.95 37.24
CA PRO A 54 69.10 20.58 36.78
C PRO A 54 70.47 20.42 36.11
N ALA A 55 71.26 19.47 36.62
CA ALA A 55 72.49 19.02 35.98
C ALA A 55 72.19 18.60 34.54
N ALA A 56 73.05 19.00 33.60
CA ALA A 56 72.95 18.68 32.19
C ALA A 56 72.96 17.16 31.98
N THR A 57 71.79 16.57 31.79
CA THR A 57 71.65 15.21 31.23
C THR A 57 71.61 15.32 29.73
N SER A 58 72.63 14.77 29.07
CA SER A 58 72.68 14.57 27.62
C SER A 58 71.38 13.92 27.12
N PRO A 59 70.81 14.33 25.97
CA PRO A 59 69.63 13.69 25.43
C PRO A 59 70.00 12.27 25.01
N ARG A 60 69.64 11.29 25.84
CA ARG A 60 69.57 9.90 25.38
C ARG A 60 68.34 9.78 24.49
N PHE A 61 68.60 9.51 23.22
CA PHE A 61 67.59 9.14 22.23
C PHE A 61 66.93 7.84 22.70
N ASN A 62 65.80 7.97 23.41
CA ASN A 62 65.08 6.83 23.95
C ASN A 62 64.13 6.29 22.87
N SER A 63 64.64 5.38 22.04
CA SER A 63 63.84 4.62 21.07
C SER A 63 62.93 3.63 21.79
N THR A 64 61.68 4.01 22.02
CA THR A 64 60.60 3.07 22.36
C THR A 64 60.01 2.46 21.10
N THR A 65 60.43 1.23 20.80
CA THR A 65 59.67 0.12 20.19
C THR A 65 58.71 0.42 19.03
N ALA A 66 59.26 0.45 17.82
CA ALA A 66 58.91 -0.53 16.81
C ALA A 66 60.19 -1.32 16.50
N ALA A 67 60.12 -2.63 16.26
CA ALA A 67 61.27 -3.38 15.74
C ALA A 67 61.88 -2.57 14.57
N PRO A 68 63.22 -2.45 14.46
CA PRO A 68 63.82 -1.75 13.33
C PRO A 68 63.36 -2.47 12.06
N ALA A 69 62.32 -1.95 11.41
CA ALA A 69 61.82 -2.52 10.16
C ALA A 69 63.02 -2.65 9.23
N ASP A 70 63.21 -3.86 8.69
CA ASP A 70 64.42 -4.23 7.96
C ASP A 70 64.77 -3.12 6.98
N PRO A 71 66.01 -2.61 6.95
CA PRO A 71 66.38 -1.51 6.06
C PRO A 71 66.04 -1.82 4.60
N LYS A 72 66.04 -3.11 4.25
CA LYS A 72 65.58 -3.64 2.96
C LYS A 72 64.10 -3.35 2.69
N THR A 73 63.21 -3.51 3.66
CA THR A 73 61.76 -3.29 3.46
C THR A 73 61.44 -1.80 3.31
N LYS A 74 62.11 -0.92 4.06
CA LYS A 74 61.96 0.54 3.90
C LYS A 74 62.53 1.05 2.57
N ALA A 75 63.69 0.53 2.16
CA ALA A 75 64.28 0.87 0.87
C ALA A 75 63.39 0.42 -0.29
N ASN A 76 62.80 -0.77 -0.21
CA ASN A 76 61.84 -1.25 -1.20
C ASN A 76 60.58 -0.37 -1.24
N ALA A 77 60.02 0.01 -0.09
CA ALA A 77 58.88 0.93 -0.03
C ALA A 77 59.18 2.31 -0.65
N PHE A 78 60.42 2.81 -0.50
CA PHE A 78 60.87 4.04 -1.15
C PHE A 78 61.00 3.87 -2.67
N LEU A 79 61.60 2.77 -3.13
CA LEU A 79 61.68 2.45 -4.56
C LEU A 79 60.30 2.27 -5.19
N ASP A 80 59.34 1.76 -4.43
CA ASP A 80 57.95 1.57 -4.86
C ASP A 80 57.14 2.88 -4.94
N ALA A 81 57.54 3.91 -4.19
CA ALA A 81 56.95 5.24 -4.27
C ALA A 81 57.44 6.06 -5.48
N LEU A 82 58.53 5.64 -6.14
CA LEU A 82 59.06 6.33 -7.32
C LEU A 82 58.24 6.00 -8.58
N PRO A 83 58.03 6.98 -9.47
CA PRO A 83 57.26 6.77 -10.70
C PRO A 83 58.00 5.83 -11.66
N GLY A 84 57.37 4.69 -11.97
CA GLY A 84 57.86 3.74 -12.96
C GLY A 84 57.58 2.29 -12.55
N ASN A 85 57.02 1.49 -13.47
CA ASN A 85 56.67 0.08 -13.20
C ASN A 85 57.85 -0.90 -13.44
N SER A 86 58.99 -0.42 -13.93
CA SER A 86 60.14 -1.25 -14.27
C SER A 86 61.30 -1.04 -13.30
N ALA A 87 61.99 -2.12 -12.91
CA ALA A 87 63.15 -2.06 -12.02
C ALA A 87 64.24 -1.11 -12.54
N ILE A 88 64.45 -1.09 -13.86
CA ILE A 88 65.40 -0.19 -14.56
C ILE A 88 65.02 1.29 -14.37
N SER A 89 63.73 1.62 -14.39
CA SER A 89 63.26 3.00 -14.17
C SER A 89 63.46 3.42 -12.72
N LYS A 90 63.18 2.53 -11.76
CA LYS A 90 63.37 2.80 -10.32
C LYS A 90 64.85 3.00 -9.99
N THR A 91 65.72 2.13 -10.47
CA THR A 91 67.18 2.30 -10.31
C THR A 91 67.71 3.48 -11.12
N GLY A 92 67.10 3.77 -12.27
CA GLY A 92 67.42 4.90 -13.13
C GLY A 92 67.22 6.24 -12.41
N TRP A 93 66.06 6.45 -11.78
CA TRP A 93 65.79 7.67 -11.01
C TRP A 93 66.74 7.85 -9.82
N VAL A 94 67.01 6.77 -9.07
CA VAL A 94 67.93 6.84 -7.93
C VAL A 94 69.36 7.12 -8.39
N THR A 95 69.82 6.44 -9.44
CA THR A 95 71.18 6.61 -9.98
C THR A 95 71.35 8.00 -10.58
N LEU A 96 70.33 8.50 -11.27
CA LEU A 96 70.32 9.84 -11.85
C LEU A 96 70.28 10.93 -10.77
N ALA A 97 69.46 10.77 -9.72
CA ALA A 97 69.45 11.69 -8.60
C ALA A 97 70.79 11.71 -7.86
N ALA A 98 71.38 10.53 -7.64
CA ALA A 98 72.69 10.40 -7.00
C ALA A 98 73.82 10.99 -7.85
N SER A 99 73.82 10.75 -9.17
CA SER A 99 74.85 11.27 -10.07
C SER A 99 74.73 12.80 -10.24
N LEU A 100 73.52 13.33 -10.38
CA LEU A 100 73.30 14.78 -10.43
C LEU A 100 73.64 15.44 -9.09
N GLY A 101 73.28 14.84 -7.96
CA GLY A 101 73.66 15.33 -6.65
C GLY A 101 75.18 15.36 -6.46
N GLY A 102 75.87 14.26 -6.81
CA GLY A 102 77.33 14.19 -6.78
C GLY A 102 78.00 15.21 -7.70
N TYR A 103 77.47 15.40 -8.91
CA TYR A 103 77.97 16.41 -9.85
C TYR A 103 77.73 17.84 -9.35
N ALA A 104 76.57 18.13 -8.75
CA ALA A 104 76.26 19.44 -8.19
C ALA A 104 77.17 19.78 -7.01
N VAL A 105 77.47 18.81 -6.14
CA VAL A 105 78.43 18.96 -5.03
C VAL A 105 79.85 19.13 -5.57
N SER A 106 80.25 18.31 -6.55
CA SER A 106 81.61 18.34 -7.11
C SER A 106 81.95 19.65 -7.84
N ASN A 107 80.95 20.35 -8.39
CA ASN A 107 81.14 21.64 -9.06
C ASN A 107 80.75 22.84 -8.20
N GLU A 108 80.43 22.63 -6.91
CA GLU A 108 79.93 23.68 -6.01
C GLU A 108 78.78 24.49 -6.62
N LEU A 109 77.91 23.82 -7.39
CA LEU A 109 76.86 24.47 -8.18
C LEU A 109 75.85 25.23 -7.29
N TYR A 110 75.78 24.87 -6.01
CA TYR A 110 74.98 25.55 -5.00
C TYR A 110 75.88 26.10 -3.89
N VAL A 111 75.99 27.42 -3.81
CA VAL A 111 76.71 28.12 -2.73
C VAL A 111 75.76 28.31 -1.55
N VAL A 112 76.12 27.73 -0.41
CA VAL A 112 75.35 27.90 0.84
C VAL A 112 75.53 29.34 1.31
N ASN A 113 74.53 30.17 1.04
CA ASN A 113 74.45 31.56 1.49
C ASN A 113 73.30 31.74 2.51
N GLU A 114 73.10 32.96 3.00
CA GLU A 114 72.01 33.34 3.93
C GLU A 114 70.61 32.91 3.43
N GLU A 115 70.37 32.95 2.12
CA GLU A 115 69.10 32.52 1.51
C GLU A 115 68.82 31.02 1.66
N SER A 116 69.85 30.19 1.86
CA SER A 116 69.69 28.75 2.08
C SER A 116 68.98 28.42 3.40
N VAL A 117 69.15 29.27 4.42
CA VAL A 117 68.48 29.15 5.72
C VAL A 117 66.99 29.48 5.57
N ILE A 118 66.66 30.49 4.75
CA ILE A 118 65.28 30.86 4.43
C ILE A 118 64.61 29.74 3.63
N LEU A 119 65.31 29.16 2.64
CA LEU A 119 64.81 28.03 1.85
C LEU A 119 64.57 26.80 2.73
N ALA A 120 65.51 26.44 3.60
CA ALA A 120 65.35 25.33 4.53
C ALA A 120 64.15 25.55 5.48
N GLY A 121 64.00 26.76 6.01
CA GLY A 121 62.84 27.14 6.82
C GLY A 121 61.52 27.04 6.06
N PHE A 122 61.49 27.48 4.80
CA PHE A 122 60.31 27.38 3.93
C PHE A 122 59.94 25.92 3.65
N VAL A 123 60.90 25.04 3.36
CA VAL A 123 60.66 23.61 3.12
C VAL A 123 60.08 22.93 4.36
N ILE A 124 60.61 23.24 5.55
CA ILE A 124 60.09 22.71 6.82
C ILE A 124 58.67 23.24 7.09
N MET A 125 58.44 24.53 6.86
CA MET A 125 57.13 25.16 7.03
C MET A 125 56.08 24.58 6.09
N VAL A 126 56.40 24.44 4.80
CA VAL A 126 55.53 23.81 3.79
C VAL A 126 55.30 22.34 4.10
N GLY A 127 56.34 21.62 4.51
CA GLY A 127 56.23 20.22 4.93
C GLY A 127 55.23 20.06 6.08
N TYR A 128 55.40 20.84 7.15
CA TYR A 128 54.48 20.82 8.28
C TYR A 128 53.06 21.25 7.89
N LEU A 129 52.91 22.35 7.15
CA LEU A 129 51.61 22.86 6.71
C LEU A 129 50.88 21.86 5.81
N SER A 130 51.60 21.15 4.95
CA SER A 130 51.02 20.11 4.09
C SER A 130 50.39 18.99 4.91
N THR A 131 50.99 18.60 6.04
CA THR A 131 50.42 17.57 6.92
C THR A 131 49.16 18.05 7.64
N VAL A 132 49.13 19.32 8.07
CA VAL A 132 48.01 19.91 8.81
C VAL A 132 46.82 20.22 7.89
N VAL A 133 47.05 20.70 6.66
CA VAL A 133 45.99 21.14 5.74
C VAL A 133 45.39 19.99 4.93
N LYS A 134 46.14 18.90 4.72
CA LYS A 134 45.71 17.79 3.85
C LYS A 134 44.40 17.14 4.27
N GLU A 135 44.24 16.82 5.54
CA GLU A 135 43.02 16.18 6.05
C GLU A 135 41.78 17.08 5.98
N PRO A 136 41.79 18.32 6.51
CA PRO A 136 40.62 19.20 6.43
C PRO A 136 40.28 19.57 4.98
N TYR A 137 41.28 19.76 4.10
CA TYR A 137 41.02 20.00 2.68
C TYR A 137 40.37 18.80 2.00
N LYS A 138 40.85 17.58 2.29
CA LYS A 138 40.24 16.36 1.75
C LYS A 138 38.79 16.22 2.20
N GLN A 139 38.50 16.41 3.49
CA GLN A 139 37.14 16.33 4.02
C GLN A 139 36.22 17.39 3.39
N TRP A 140 36.72 18.61 3.18
CA TRP A 140 35.99 19.67 2.49
C TRP A 140 35.71 19.29 1.04
N ALA A 141 36.72 18.81 0.30
CA ALA A 141 36.57 18.39 -1.09
C ALA A 141 35.57 17.23 -1.22
N ASP A 142 35.69 16.20 -0.37
CA ASP A 142 34.78 15.05 -0.35
C ASP A 142 33.34 15.51 -0.05
N SER A 143 33.14 16.46 0.88
CA SER A 143 31.82 17.01 1.21
C SER A 143 31.17 17.75 0.03
N VAL A 144 31.94 18.56 -0.70
CA VAL A 144 31.44 19.27 -1.90
C VAL A 144 31.09 18.28 -3.01
N ILE A 145 31.94 17.27 -3.22
CA ILE A 145 31.72 16.22 -4.21
C ILE A 145 30.43 15.44 -3.88
N GLU A 146 30.25 15.02 -2.63
CA GLU A 146 29.06 14.28 -2.20
C GLU A 146 27.79 15.14 -2.27
N LYS A 147 27.87 16.43 -1.91
CA LYS A 147 26.75 17.36 -2.09
C LYS A 147 26.34 17.44 -3.56
N GLN A 148 27.30 17.61 -4.47
CA GLN A 148 26.99 17.70 -5.90
C GLN A 148 26.42 16.39 -6.45
N LYS A 149 27.00 15.24 -6.09
CA LYS A 149 26.47 13.92 -6.46
C LYS A 149 25.05 13.72 -5.94
N SER A 150 24.79 14.10 -4.69
CA SER A 150 23.46 13.95 -4.07
C SER A 150 22.41 14.78 -4.80
N ILE A 151 22.71 16.03 -5.17
CA ILE A 151 21.82 16.90 -5.94
C ILE A 151 21.56 16.31 -7.32
N LEU A 152 22.59 15.82 -8.01
CA LEU A 152 22.43 15.21 -9.33
C LEU A 152 21.59 13.93 -9.28
N ASN A 153 21.81 13.09 -8.28
CA ASN A 153 21.04 11.85 -8.11
C ASN A 153 19.60 12.12 -7.68
N ALA A 154 19.38 13.08 -6.78
CA ALA A 154 18.06 13.52 -6.35
C ALA A 154 17.27 14.12 -7.53
N SER A 155 17.90 15.01 -8.31
CA SER A 155 17.30 15.60 -9.52
C SER A 155 16.94 14.54 -10.55
N ARG A 156 17.81 13.55 -10.79
CA ARG A 156 17.48 12.41 -11.67
C ARG A 156 16.28 11.63 -11.16
N ALA A 157 16.25 11.29 -9.87
CA ALA A 157 15.13 10.58 -9.27
C ALA A 157 13.83 11.38 -9.37
N GLU A 158 13.87 12.67 -9.01
CA GLU A 158 12.72 13.59 -9.07
C GLU A 158 12.20 13.74 -10.51
N HIS A 159 13.07 13.94 -11.50
CA HIS A 159 12.67 13.99 -12.91
C HIS A 159 12.04 12.66 -13.37
N THR A 160 12.62 11.51 -13.00
CA THR A 160 12.01 10.22 -13.37
C THR A 160 10.66 9.99 -12.70
N ASN A 161 10.49 10.44 -11.45
CA ASN A 161 9.23 10.34 -10.74
C ASN A 161 8.17 11.27 -11.33
N ALA A 162 8.52 12.52 -11.63
CA ALA A 162 7.61 13.46 -12.29
C ALA A 162 7.17 12.97 -13.68
N VAL A 163 8.07 12.35 -14.45
CA VAL A 163 7.72 11.72 -15.73
C VAL A 163 6.79 10.53 -15.52
N LYS A 164 7.05 9.66 -14.54
CA LYS A 164 6.14 8.54 -14.20
C LYS A 164 4.75 9.02 -13.79
N GLU A 165 4.66 10.06 -12.96
CA GLU A 165 3.40 10.65 -12.53
C GLU A 165 2.61 11.22 -13.71
N ARG A 166 3.29 11.93 -14.63
CA ARG A 166 2.68 12.40 -15.88
C ARG A 166 2.20 11.25 -16.77
N ILE A 167 2.98 10.18 -16.88
CA ILE A 167 2.57 8.98 -17.64
C ILE A 167 1.32 8.36 -17.02
N ALA A 168 1.26 8.24 -15.69
CA ALA A 168 0.09 7.73 -14.99
C ALA A 168 -1.16 8.59 -15.27
N SER A 169 -1.04 9.91 -15.12
CA SER A 169 -2.14 10.84 -15.40
C SER A 169 -2.60 10.80 -16.86
N VAL A 170 -1.68 10.72 -17.82
CA VAL A 170 -2.03 10.59 -19.25
C VAL A 170 -2.64 9.21 -19.56
N SER A 171 -2.20 8.15 -18.87
CA SER A 171 -2.79 6.82 -19.01
C SER A 171 -4.24 6.78 -18.56
N GLU A 172 -4.59 7.44 -17.45
CA GLU A 172 -5.98 7.56 -17.00
C GLU A 172 -6.85 8.29 -18.03
N MET A 173 -6.31 9.31 -18.70
CA MET A 173 -7.02 10.04 -19.75
C MET A 173 -7.31 9.19 -20.99
N LYS A 174 -6.49 8.16 -21.28
CA LYS A 174 -6.71 7.24 -22.40
C LYS A 174 -7.99 6.40 -22.21
N ASP A 175 -8.29 6.02 -20.98
CA ASP A 175 -9.43 5.13 -20.68
C ASP A 175 -10.77 5.88 -20.60
N VAL A 176 -10.78 7.21 -20.56
CA VAL A 176 -12.03 8.00 -20.50
C VAL A 176 -12.89 7.79 -21.75
N VAL A 177 -12.27 7.59 -22.93
CA VAL A 177 -12.99 7.39 -24.19
C VAL A 177 -13.71 6.03 -24.20
N SER A 178 -13.06 4.96 -23.74
CA SER A 178 -13.66 3.63 -23.67
C SER A 178 -14.75 3.56 -22.60
N VAL A 179 -14.52 4.16 -21.43
CA VAL A 179 -15.52 4.26 -20.36
C VAL A 179 -16.75 5.04 -20.83
N THR A 180 -16.57 6.17 -21.52
CA THR A 180 -17.69 6.95 -22.04
C THR A 180 -18.51 6.16 -23.07
N LYS A 181 -17.84 5.45 -24.00
CA LYS A 181 -18.53 4.58 -24.96
C LYS A 181 -19.29 3.46 -24.25
N SER A 182 -18.67 2.84 -23.25
CA SER A 182 -19.30 1.80 -22.44
C SER A 182 -20.52 2.33 -21.68
N LEU A 183 -20.50 3.56 -21.18
CA LEU A 183 -21.63 4.21 -20.52
C LEU A 183 -22.82 4.43 -21.48
N PHE A 184 -22.54 4.83 -22.72
CA PHE A 184 -23.56 4.96 -23.77
C PHE A 184 -24.10 3.60 -24.23
N GLU A 185 -23.25 2.60 -24.36
CA GLU A 185 -23.64 1.21 -24.63
C GLU A 185 -24.55 0.67 -23.51
N MET A 186 -24.13 0.80 -22.26
CA MET A 186 -24.92 0.40 -21.09
C MET A 186 -26.27 1.11 -21.02
N SER A 187 -26.32 2.43 -21.31
CA SER A 187 -27.58 3.18 -21.35
C SER A 187 -28.51 2.69 -22.45
N ARG A 188 -27.98 2.36 -23.62
CA ARG A 188 -28.76 1.82 -24.75
C ARG A 188 -29.26 0.41 -24.46
N ASP A 189 -28.41 -0.46 -23.94
CA ASP A 189 -28.77 -1.83 -23.59
C ASP A 189 -29.81 -1.86 -22.47
N THR A 190 -29.72 -0.93 -21.50
CA THR A 190 -30.75 -0.74 -20.47
C THR A 190 -32.10 -0.37 -21.10
N ALA A 191 -32.14 0.58 -22.02
CA ALA A 191 -33.39 0.98 -22.67
C ALA A 191 -34.02 -0.16 -23.51
N VAL A 192 -33.19 -0.96 -24.20
CA VAL A 192 -33.64 -2.11 -24.99
C VAL A 192 -34.20 -3.20 -24.07
N THR A 193 -33.46 -3.56 -23.01
CA THR A 193 -33.89 -4.61 -22.06
C THR A 193 -35.13 -4.19 -21.28
N GLU A 194 -35.28 -2.93 -20.90
CA GLU A 194 -36.52 -2.40 -20.32
C GLU A 194 -37.69 -2.53 -21.29
N HIS A 195 -37.51 -2.16 -22.55
CA HIS A 195 -38.55 -2.29 -23.57
C HIS A 195 -38.98 -3.75 -23.78
N GLU A 196 -38.03 -4.69 -23.83
CA GLU A 196 -38.33 -6.12 -23.90
C GLU A 196 -39.07 -6.62 -22.66
N LEU A 197 -38.64 -6.19 -21.48
CA LEU A 197 -39.27 -6.51 -20.21
C LEU A 197 -40.72 -5.98 -20.16
N TYR A 198 -40.99 -4.78 -20.69
CA TYR A 198 -42.35 -4.26 -20.82
C TYR A 198 -43.20 -5.12 -21.76
N LYS A 199 -42.68 -5.52 -22.93
CA LYS A 199 -43.39 -6.42 -23.85
C LYS A 199 -43.72 -7.77 -23.20
N LEU A 200 -42.78 -8.35 -22.48
CA LEU A 200 -42.99 -9.62 -21.77
C LEU A 200 -44.03 -9.45 -20.65
N LYS A 201 -43.96 -8.38 -19.86
CA LYS A 201 -44.96 -8.08 -18.84
C LYS A 201 -46.37 -7.91 -19.41
N GLN A 202 -46.52 -7.21 -20.53
CA GLN A 202 -47.82 -7.08 -21.21
C GLN A 202 -48.35 -8.44 -21.65
N LYS A 203 -47.51 -9.29 -22.24
CA LYS A 203 -47.89 -10.66 -22.62
C LYS A 203 -48.28 -11.52 -21.41
N MET A 204 -47.57 -11.40 -20.29
CA MET A 204 -47.91 -12.13 -19.07
C MET A 204 -49.22 -11.63 -18.46
N ALA A 205 -49.45 -10.32 -18.39
CA ALA A 205 -50.71 -9.76 -17.89
C ALA A 205 -51.91 -10.27 -18.68
N VAL A 206 -51.82 -10.30 -20.02
CA VAL A 206 -52.89 -10.86 -20.88
C VAL A 206 -53.06 -12.36 -20.65
N LYS A 207 -51.97 -13.12 -20.50
CA LYS A 207 -52.04 -14.55 -20.19
C LYS A 207 -52.70 -14.81 -18.83
N ASP A 208 -52.40 -14.00 -17.83
CA ASP A 208 -52.96 -14.12 -16.48
C ASP A 208 -54.46 -13.77 -16.48
N GLU A 209 -54.87 -12.76 -17.25
CA GLU A 209 -56.29 -12.42 -17.43
C GLU A 209 -57.06 -13.56 -18.11
N ILE A 210 -56.53 -14.10 -19.22
CA ILE A 210 -57.15 -15.24 -19.93
C ILE A 210 -57.24 -16.46 -19.01
N LYS A 211 -56.17 -16.74 -18.24
CA LYS A 211 -56.18 -17.83 -17.27
C LYS A 211 -57.23 -17.60 -16.19
N SER A 212 -57.31 -16.40 -15.62
CA SER A 212 -58.32 -16.07 -14.60
C SER A 212 -59.74 -16.22 -15.14
N ILE A 213 -59.98 -15.84 -16.40
CA ILE A 213 -61.28 -16.04 -17.06
C ILE A 213 -61.54 -17.54 -17.18
N LEU A 214 -60.59 -18.32 -17.69
CA LEU A 214 -60.73 -19.77 -17.88
C LEU A 214 -60.96 -20.51 -16.56
N ASP A 215 -60.16 -20.22 -15.53
CA ASP A 215 -60.32 -20.75 -14.18
C ASP A 215 -61.70 -20.36 -13.60
N GLY A 216 -62.18 -19.14 -13.91
CA GLY A 216 -63.53 -18.68 -13.60
C GLY A 216 -64.62 -19.52 -14.27
N TRP A 217 -64.49 -19.82 -15.56
CA TRP A 217 -65.42 -20.70 -16.29
C TRP A 217 -65.41 -22.13 -15.74
N VAL A 218 -64.23 -22.69 -15.44
CA VAL A 218 -64.10 -24.03 -14.84
C VAL A 218 -64.79 -24.06 -13.46
N ARG A 219 -64.64 -23.00 -12.66
CA ARG A 219 -65.32 -22.89 -11.36
C ARG A 219 -66.85 -22.82 -11.52
N VAL A 220 -67.35 -22.10 -12.52
CA VAL A 220 -68.79 -22.03 -12.79
C VAL A 220 -69.32 -23.38 -13.29
N GLU A 221 -68.58 -24.08 -14.16
CA GLU A 221 -68.97 -25.40 -14.67
C GLU A 221 -69.01 -26.45 -13.55
N THR A 222 -67.99 -26.48 -12.69
CA THR A 222 -67.97 -27.38 -11.53
C THR A 222 -69.11 -27.10 -10.57
N GLN A 223 -69.41 -25.83 -10.28
CA GLN A 223 -70.57 -25.44 -9.47
C GLN A 223 -71.90 -25.81 -10.08
N ALA A 224 -72.06 -25.64 -11.40
CA ALA A 224 -73.28 -26.05 -12.11
C ALA A 224 -73.47 -27.57 -12.02
N ARG A 225 -72.39 -28.35 -12.25
CA ARG A 225 -72.41 -29.81 -12.15
C ARG A 225 -72.72 -30.29 -10.74
N GLU A 226 -72.14 -29.67 -9.71
CA GLU A 226 -72.44 -29.98 -8.30
C GLU A 226 -73.88 -29.63 -7.94
N ALA A 227 -74.42 -28.51 -8.43
CA ALA A 227 -75.80 -28.10 -8.21
C ALA A 227 -76.81 -29.05 -8.88
N GLU A 228 -76.56 -29.43 -10.14
CA GLU A 228 -77.37 -30.43 -10.85
C GLU A 228 -77.34 -31.78 -10.12
N GLN A 229 -76.16 -32.23 -9.68
CA GLN A 229 -76.04 -33.46 -8.90
C GLN A 229 -76.78 -33.36 -7.56
N ALA A 230 -76.71 -32.24 -6.86
CA ALA A 230 -77.44 -32.02 -5.62
C ALA A 230 -78.97 -32.03 -5.83
N GLU A 231 -79.45 -31.43 -6.93
CA GLU A 231 -80.87 -31.44 -7.30
C GLU A 231 -81.34 -32.85 -7.67
N LEU A 232 -80.58 -33.58 -8.49
CA LEU A 232 -80.85 -34.97 -8.83
C LEU A 232 -80.87 -35.87 -7.59
N VAL A 233 -79.89 -35.72 -6.68
CA VAL A 233 -79.86 -36.47 -5.41
C VAL A 233 -81.08 -36.14 -4.56
N LYS A 234 -81.47 -34.87 -4.44
CA LYS A 234 -82.67 -34.47 -3.70
C LYS A 234 -83.94 -35.06 -4.32
N GLN A 235 -84.05 -35.07 -5.65
CA GLN A 235 -85.18 -35.67 -6.36
C GLN A 235 -85.23 -37.19 -6.16
N VAL A 236 -84.11 -37.89 -6.27
CA VAL A 236 -84.00 -39.34 -6.03
C VAL A 236 -84.34 -39.67 -4.57
N VAL A 237 -83.76 -38.97 -3.59
CA VAL A 237 -84.05 -39.17 -2.16
C VAL A 237 -85.54 -38.93 -1.87
N SER A 238 -86.14 -37.86 -2.42
CA SER A 238 -87.57 -37.58 -2.24
C SER A 238 -88.47 -38.65 -2.89
N SER A 239 -88.06 -39.20 -4.04
CA SER A 239 -88.80 -40.25 -4.75
C SER A 239 -88.72 -41.57 -4.00
N VAL A 240 -87.55 -41.95 -3.50
CA VAL A 240 -87.35 -43.13 -2.64
C VAL A 240 -88.15 -42.97 -1.34
N GLN A 241 -88.11 -41.80 -0.69
CA GLN A 241 -88.92 -41.55 0.51
C GLN A 241 -90.43 -41.64 0.26
N LYS A 242 -90.92 -41.23 -0.92
CA LYS A 242 -92.33 -41.41 -1.32
C LYS A 242 -92.65 -42.88 -1.54
N GLN A 243 -91.82 -43.60 -2.30
CA GLN A 243 -91.97 -45.04 -2.56
C GLN A 243 -91.94 -45.88 -1.26
N LEU A 244 -91.12 -45.51 -0.26
CA LEU A 244 -91.08 -46.17 1.05
C LEU A 244 -92.33 -45.93 1.90
N LYS A 245 -93.09 -44.87 1.64
CA LYS A 245 -94.38 -44.58 2.30
C LYS A 245 -95.55 -45.28 1.62
N ASP A 246 -95.37 -45.86 0.43
CA ASP A 246 -96.42 -46.58 -0.27
C ASP A 246 -96.67 -47.96 0.37
N PRO A 247 -97.91 -48.28 0.79
CA PRO A 247 -98.22 -49.50 1.52
C PRO A 247 -98.07 -50.77 0.66
N LYS A 248 -98.05 -50.66 -0.67
CA LYS A 248 -97.78 -51.77 -1.59
C LYS A 248 -96.31 -52.21 -1.54
N LEU A 249 -95.38 -51.25 -1.61
CA LEU A 249 -93.94 -51.55 -1.56
C LEU A 249 -93.50 -52.00 -0.17
N GLN A 250 -94.07 -51.45 0.92
CA GLN A 250 -93.80 -51.98 2.27
C GLN A 250 -94.20 -53.45 2.39
N LYS A 251 -95.36 -53.83 1.86
CA LYS A 251 -95.79 -55.24 1.86
C LYS A 251 -94.92 -56.12 0.99
N GLU A 252 -94.48 -55.64 -0.17
CA GLU A 252 -93.60 -56.37 -1.08
C GLU A 252 -92.18 -56.55 -0.50
N ILE A 253 -91.61 -55.51 0.14
CA ILE A 253 -90.34 -55.60 0.86
C ILE A 253 -90.48 -56.57 2.04
N MET A 254 -91.53 -56.47 2.85
CA MET A 254 -91.75 -57.42 3.95
C MET A 254 -91.93 -58.85 3.44
N ALA A 255 -92.65 -59.06 2.33
CA ALA A 255 -92.81 -60.38 1.72
C ALA A 255 -91.49 -60.93 1.18
N ASN A 256 -90.67 -60.11 0.50
CA ASN A 256 -89.35 -60.51 0.01
C ASN A 256 -88.36 -60.76 1.15
N SER A 257 -88.35 -59.93 2.20
CA SER A 257 -87.51 -60.17 3.39
C SER A 257 -87.93 -61.44 4.15
N ILE A 258 -89.23 -61.74 4.24
CA ILE A 258 -89.72 -63.02 4.78
C ILE A 258 -89.28 -64.17 3.88
N ALA A 259 -89.40 -64.04 2.55
CA ALA A 259 -88.96 -65.07 1.61
C ALA A 259 -87.44 -65.32 1.64
N GLU A 260 -86.61 -64.28 1.77
CA GLU A 260 -85.16 -64.43 1.94
C GLU A 260 -84.79 -65.06 3.29
N ILE A 261 -85.47 -64.70 4.37
CA ILE A 261 -85.28 -65.35 5.67
C ILE A 261 -85.72 -66.82 5.61
N GLU A 262 -86.86 -67.13 5.00
CA GLU A 262 -87.33 -68.50 4.78
C GLU A 262 -86.36 -69.31 3.91
N ALA A 263 -85.75 -68.69 2.89
CA ALA A 263 -84.71 -69.30 2.06
C ALA A 263 -83.42 -69.56 2.86
N LEU A 264 -82.95 -68.60 3.66
CA LEU A 264 -81.76 -68.76 4.51
C LEU A 264 -81.96 -69.81 5.62
N ILE A 265 -83.17 -69.95 6.16
CA ILE A 265 -83.54 -70.99 7.11
C ILE A 265 -83.59 -72.37 6.43
N LYS A 266 -84.08 -72.44 5.18
CA LYS A 266 -84.04 -73.68 4.37
C LYS A 266 -82.61 -74.09 4.00
N ASP A 267 -81.74 -73.14 3.72
CA ASP A 267 -80.36 -73.37 3.29
C ASP A 267 -79.36 -73.58 4.45
N LYS A 268 -79.83 -73.59 5.71
CA LYS A 268 -79.05 -73.96 6.91
C LYS A 268 -77.65 -73.33 6.96
N LYS A 269 -77.58 -72.01 6.86
CA LYS A 269 -76.34 -71.24 7.11
C LYS A 269 -76.38 -70.37 8.37
N ILE A 270 -77.39 -70.59 9.22
CA ILE A 270 -77.36 -70.48 10.69
C ILE A 270 -78.12 -71.70 11.23
#